data_AF-A0A3P7Q9T7-F1
#
_entry.id   AF-A0A3P7Q9T7-F1
#
_cell.length_a   1.000
_cell.length_b   1.000
_cell.length_c   1.000
_cell.angle_alpha   90.00
_cell.angle_beta   90.00
_cell.angle_gamma   90.00
#
_symmetry.space_group_name_H-M   'P 1'
#
loop_
_entity.id
_entity.type
_entity.pdbx_description
1 polymer ?
#
loop_
_entity_poly.entity_id
_entity_poly.type
_entity_poly.pdbx_seq_one_letter_code
_entity_poly.pdbx_strand_id
1 'polypeptide(L)'
;MSSIGTGYDLAASTFSPDGRIFQIEYAQKAVDNSGTMIALRGKNGVVTAVDKVITSKMYEENANPRMFNANENIGLALAGVYPDCRALKDYACSEVGLDYIVLCSFIS
;
A
#
# COMPACT_ATOMS: atom_id res chain seq x y z
N MET A 1 11.42 -14.77 -13.61
CA MET A 1 11.98 -13.41 -13.83
C MET A 1 13.06 -13.55 -14.88
N SER A 2 12.85 -12.96 -16.06
CA SER A 2 13.93 -12.79 -17.03
C SER A 2 14.86 -11.72 -16.43
N SER A 3 15.84 -12.15 -15.64
CA SER A 3 16.94 -11.29 -15.20
C SER A 3 17.79 -10.98 -16.44
N ILE A 4 17.29 -10.05 -17.24
CA ILE A 4 18.04 -9.48 -18.34
C ILE A 4 18.76 -8.30 -17.71
N GLY A 5 20.02 -8.52 -17.34
CA GLY A 5 20.94 -7.50 -16.81
C GLY A 5 21.35 -6.47 -17.87
N THR A 6 20.37 -5.88 -18.56
CA THR A 6 20.57 -4.86 -19.61
C THR A 6 20.54 -3.44 -19.06
N GLY A 7 20.41 -3.25 -17.74
CA GLY A 7 20.41 -1.93 -17.09
C GLY A 7 19.10 -1.13 -17.22
N TYR A 8 18.05 -1.71 -17.83
CA TYR A 8 16.74 -1.05 -17.95
C TYR A 8 15.93 -1.02 -16.65
N ASP A 9 16.39 -1.71 -15.61
CA ASP A 9 15.74 -1.78 -14.32
C ASP A 9 16.41 -0.90 -13.26
N LEU A 10 17.34 -0.01 -13.63
CA LEU A 10 18.06 0.83 -12.66
C LEU A 10 17.31 2.11 -12.26
N ALA A 11 16.40 2.60 -13.10
CA ALA A 11 15.70 3.86 -12.87
C ALA A 11 14.21 3.76 -13.25
N ALA A 12 13.34 4.41 -12.49
CA ALA A 12 11.90 4.44 -12.74
C ALA A 12 11.51 5.20 -14.02
N SER A 13 12.38 6.07 -14.53
CA SER A 13 12.19 6.82 -15.77
C SER A 13 12.64 6.07 -17.02
N THR A 14 13.19 4.86 -16.88
CA THR A 14 13.72 4.07 -18.00
C THR A 14 12.70 3.02 -18.44
N PHE A 15 12.35 3.05 -19.73
CA PHE A 15 11.52 2.01 -20.34
C PHE A 15 12.40 0.87 -20.84
N SER A 16 11.93 -0.37 -20.66
CA SER A 16 12.50 -1.54 -21.32
C SER A 16 12.22 -1.51 -22.83
N PRO A 17 12.94 -2.29 -23.65
CA PRO A 17 12.63 -2.45 -25.09
C PRO A 17 11.18 -2.88 -25.35
N ASP A 18 10.60 -3.66 -24.43
CA ASP A 18 9.19 -4.08 -24.46
C ASP A 18 8.20 -3.03 -23.91
N GLY A 19 8.65 -1.82 -23.58
CA GLY A 19 7.81 -0.72 -23.07
C GLY A 19 7.38 -0.81 -21.60
N ARG A 20 8.10 -1.58 -20.77
CA ARG A 20 7.77 -1.82 -19.36
C ARG A 20 8.69 -1.03 -18.43
N ILE A 21 8.21 -0.74 -17.23
CA ILE A 21 8.99 -0.12 -16.15
C ILE A 21 9.20 -1.15 -15.06
N PHE A 22 10.38 -1.78 -15.02
CA PHE A 22 10.64 -2.88 -14.09
C PHE A 22 10.65 -2.45 -12.62
N GLN A 23 10.98 -1.20 -12.33
CA GLN A 23 10.93 -0.66 -10.97
C GLN A 23 9.52 -0.70 -10.35
N ILE A 24 8.48 -0.37 -11.15
CA ILE A 24 7.07 -0.46 -10.73
C ILE A 24 6.68 -1.92 -10.47
N GLU A 25 7.14 -2.84 -11.31
CA GLU A 25 6.87 -4.27 -11.12
C GLU A 25 7.57 -4.85 -9.88
N TYR A 26 8.76 -4.34 -9.54
CA TYR A 26 9.44 -4.72 -8.30
C TYR A 26 8.71 -4.18 -7.07
N ALA A 27 8.22 -2.95 -7.13
CA ALA A 27 7.36 -2.39 -6.09
C ALA A 27 6.05 -3.19 -5.92
N GLN A 28 5.42 -3.65 -7.01
CA GLN A 28 4.25 -4.55 -6.93
C GLN A 28 4.58 -5.82 -6.15
N LYS A 29 5.72 -6.44 -6.42
CA LYS A 29 6.15 -7.64 -5.69
C LYS A 29 6.41 -7.36 -4.21
N ALA A 30 6.86 -6.16 -3.84
CA ALA A 30 6.99 -5.78 -2.44
C ALA A 30 5.62 -5.68 -1.75
N VAL A 31 4.59 -5.23 -2.46
CA VAL A 31 3.20 -5.21 -1.98
C VAL A 31 2.65 -6.63 -1.87
N ASP A 32 2.89 -7.49 -2.86
CA ASP A 32 2.42 -8.89 -2.88
C ASP A 32 2.99 -9.70 -1.70
N ASN A 33 4.17 -9.34 -1.20
CA ASN A 33 4.78 -9.94 -0.01
C ASN A 33 4.30 -9.35 1.33
N SER A 34 3.41 -8.35 1.30
CA SER A 34 2.84 -7.76 2.52
C SER A 34 1.68 -8.61 3.06
N GLY A 35 1.32 -8.36 4.33
CA GLY A 35 0.12 -8.96 4.94
C GLY A 35 -1.13 -8.70 4.11
N THR A 36 -1.98 -9.72 3.99
CA THR A 36 -3.18 -9.68 3.15
C THR A 36 -4.17 -8.64 3.66
N MET A 37 -4.82 -7.93 2.75
CA MET A 37 -5.87 -6.97 3.07
C MET A 37 -7.04 -7.18 2.13
N ILE A 38 -8.26 -7.13 2.66
CA ILE A 38 -9.48 -7.25 1.90
C ILE A 38 -10.45 -6.12 2.28
N ALA A 39 -11.22 -5.66 1.31
CA ALA A 39 -12.32 -4.75 1.53
C ALA A 39 -13.56 -5.22 0.78
N LEU A 40 -14.70 -5.08 1.42
CA LEU A 40 -16.02 -5.44 0.90
C LEU A 40 -16.89 -4.21 0.90
N ARG A 41 -17.34 -3.80 -0.29
CA ARG A 41 -18.32 -2.73 -0.45
C ARG A 41 -19.72 -3.32 -0.40
N GLY A 42 -20.46 -2.98 0.64
CA GLY A 42 -21.89 -3.26 0.76
C GLY A 42 -22.76 -2.12 0.21
N LYS A 43 -24.07 -2.27 0.34
CA LYS A 43 -25.05 -1.24 -0.08
C LYS A 43 -24.93 0.07 0.71
N ASN A 44 -24.62 -0.04 2.00
CA ASN A 44 -24.67 1.08 2.95
C ASN A 44 -23.31 1.40 3.58
N GLY A 45 -22.21 0.85 3.06
CA GLY A 45 -20.89 1.07 3.65
C GLY A 45 -19.82 0.14 3.10
N VAL A 46 -18.62 0.25 3.68
CA VAL A 46 -17.46 -0.57 3.33
C VAL A 46 -16.92 -1.21 4.60
N VAL A 47 -16.56 -2.48 4.53
CA VAL A 47 -15.89 -3.20 5.60
C VAL A 47 -14.50 -3.56 5.10
N THR A 48 -13.48 -3.28 5.91
CA THR A 48 -12.09 -3.59 5.58
C THR A 48 -11.51 -4.48 6.67
N ALA A 49 -10.73 -5.48 6.26
CA ALA A 49 -10.01 -6.37 7.17
C ALA A 49 -8.55 -6.50 6.72
N VAL A 50 -7.66 -6.57 7.69
CA VAL A 50 -6.22 -6.69 7.46
C VAL A 50 -5.66 -7.83 8.29
N ASP A 51 -4.87 -8.66 7.63
CA ASP A 51 -4.02 -9.62 8.30
C ASP A 51 -2.76 -8.91 8.82
N LYS A 52 -2.60 -8.93 10.14
CA LYS A 52 -1.49 -8.29 10.83
C LYS A 52 -0.59 -9.36 11.44
N VAL A 53 0.53 -9.60 10.78
CA VAL A 53 1.55 -10.52 11.26
C VAL A 53 2.28 -9.90 12.46
N ILE A 54 2.14 -10.52 13.64
CA ILE A 54 2.85 -10.14 14.87
C ILE A 54 4.15 -10.93 14.93
N THR A 55 5.29 -10.24 14.75
CA THR A 55 6.62 -10.88 14.76
C THR A 55 7.12 -11.21 16.16
N SER A 56 6.69 -10.46 17.17
CA SER A 56 7.12 -10.64 18.57
C SER A 56 5.95 -10.43 19.53
N LYS A 57 5.92 -11.27 20.57
CA LYS A 57 4.97 -11.15 21.70
C LYS A 57 5.25 -9.95 22.62
N MET A 58 6.39 -9.29 22.43
CA MET A 58 6.76 -8.08 23.19
C MET A 58 6.08 -6.81 22.68
N TYR A 59 5.36 -6.90 21.55
CA TYR A 59 4.61 -5.77 21.04
C TYR A 59 3.38 -5.52 21.90
N GLU A 60 3.17 -4.24 22.23
CA GLU A 60 1.91 -3.73 22.75
C GLU A 60 0.75 -4.13 21.84
N GLU A 61 -0.41 -4.31 22.45
CA GLU A 61 -1.64 -4.53 21.70
C GLU A 61 -1.85 -3.36 20.72
N ASN A 62 -2.20 -3.67 19.48
CA ASN A 62 -2.34 -2.70 18.37
C ASN A 62 -1.07 -1.96 17.91
N ALA A 63 0.14 -2.35 18.32
CA ALA A 63 1.38 -1.78 17.78
C ALA A 63 1.49 -1.90 16.25
N ASN A 64 1.83 -0.84 15.52
CA ASN A 64 1.84 -0.79 14.05
C ASN A 64 0.46 -1.07 13.41
N PRO A 65 -0.53 -0.17 13.60
CA PRO A 65 -1.82 -0.29 12.95
C PRO A 65 -1.68 -0.12 11.43
N ARG A 66 -2.43 -0.91 10.66
CA ARG A 66 -2.49 -0.80 9.19
C ARG A 66 -3.79 -0.15 8.69
N MET A 67 -4.67 0.20 9.61
CA MET A 67 -5.93 0.88 9.36
C MET A 67 -5.95 2.19 10.14
N PHE A 68 -6.37 3.26 9.48
CA PHE A 68 -6.37 4.61 10.01
C PHE A 68 -7.66 5.32 9.61
N ASN A 69 -8.10 6.29 10.42
CA ASN A 69 -9.16 7.20 10.02
C ASN A 69 -8.52 8.47 9.48
N ALA A 70 -8.87 8.85 8.26
CA ALA A 70 -8.48 10.14 7.68
C ALA A 70 -9.48 11.24 8.06
N ASN A 71 -10.77 10.87 8.18
CA ASN A 71 -11.85 11.74 8.63
C ASN A 71 -12.98 10.90 9.27
N GLU A 72 -14.04 11.52 9.80
CA GLU A 72 -15.19 10.83 10.41
C GLU A 72 -15.84 9.81 9.47
N ASN A 73 -15.86 10.12 8.16
CA ASN A 73 -16.49 9.27 7.13
C ASN A 73 -15.49 8.53 6.24
N ILE A 74 -14.17 8.73 6.42
CA ILE A 74 -13.13 8.22 5.53
C ILE A 74 -12.12 7.40 6.32
N GLY A 75 -12.08 6.11 6.00
CA GLY A 75 -11.06 5.17 6.47
C GLY A 75 -9.98 4.94 5.41
N LEU A 76 -8.75 4.67 5.88
CA LEU A 76 -7.58 4.27 5.12
C LEU A 76 -7.16 2.89 5.57
N ALA A 77 -6.85 2.03 4.61
CA ALA A 77 -6.25 0.74 4.87
C ALA A 77 -5.11 0.55 3.87
N LEU A 78 -3.92 0.22 4.39
CA LEU A 78 -2.67 0.24 3.64
C LEU A 78 -1.99 -1.14 3.67
N ALA A 79 -1.54 -1.55 2.49
CA ALA A 79 -0.76 -2.77 2.28
C ALA A 79 0.53 -2.42 1.52
N GLY A 80 1.64 -3.07 1.90
CA GLY A 80 2.98 -2.79 1.37
C GLY A 80 4.01 -2.53 2.46
N VAL A 81 4.98 -1.67 2.13
CA VAL A 81 6.08 -1.25 3.01
C VAL A 81 5.57 -0.21 4.00
N TYR A 82 5.69 -0.50 5.30
CA TYR A 82 5.01 0.26 6.36
C TYR A 82 5.40 1.75 6.46
N PRO A 83 6.69 2.14 6.37
CA PRO A 83 7.08 3.56 6.35
C PRO A 83 6.43 4.36 5.21
N ASP A 84 6.42 3.80 3.99
CA ASP A 84 5.84 4.45 2.81
C ASP A 84 4.32 4.60 2.97
N CYS A 85 3.67 3.56 3.49
CA CYS A 85 2.25 3.61 3.86
C CYS A 85 1.97 4.75 4.84
N ARG A 86 2.83 4.94 5.85
CA ARG A 86 2.66 6.02 6.84
C ARG A 86 2.80 7.41 6.21
N ALA A 87 3.78 7.60 5.33
CA ALA A 87 3.94 8.84 4.58
C ALA A 87 2.71 9.13 3.71
N LEU A 88 2.18 8.12 3.01
CA LEU A 88 0.96 8.25 2.22
C LEU A 88 -0.27 8.56 3.08
N LYS A 89 -0.37 7.97 4.28
CA LYS A 89 -1.43 8.28 5.24
C LYS A 89 -1.37 9.74 5.68
N ASP A 90 -0.18 10.25 5.99
CA ASP A 90 -0.01 11.65 6.40
C ASP A 90 -0.30 12.60 5.24
N TYR A 91 0.13 12.26 4.01
CA TYR A 91 -0.21 12.98 2.80
C TYR A 91 -1.73 13.01 2.55
N ALA A 92 -2.38 11.83 2.53
CA ALA A 92 -3.81 11.71 2.32
C ALA A 92 -4.61 12.48 3.38
N CYS A 93 -4.17 12.44 4.65
CA CYS A 93 -4.79 13.18 5.74
C CYS A 93 -4.67 14.71 5.56
N SER A 94 -3.58 15.19 4.93
CA SER A 94 -3.40 16.61 4.64
C SER A 94 -4.29 17.14 3.51
N GLU A 95 -4.68 16.25 2.58
CA GLU A 95 -5.50 16.61 1.42
C GLU A 95 -7.01 16.48 1.65
N VAL A 96 -7.46 15.97 2.81
CA VAL A 96 -8.88 15.65 3.03
C VAL A 96 -9.77 16.90 3.05
N GLY A 97 -10.20 17.27 1.85
CA GLY A 97 -11.41 18.01 1.48
C GLY A 97 -12.13 17.34 0.30
N LEU A 98 -11.76 16.10 -0.04
CA LEU A 98 -12.28 15.32 -1.18
C LEU A 98 -12.89 13.99 -0.68
N ASP A 99 -14.18 13.80 -0.95
CA ASP A 99 -15.03 12.75 -0.39
C ASP A 99 -14.82 11.34 -1.00
N TYR A 100 -13.73 10.62 -0.72
CA TYR A 100 -13.61 9.21 -1.14
C TYR A 100 -12.83 8.31 -0.17
N ILE A 101 -13.25 7.04 -0.08
CA ILE A 101 -12.52 5.95 0.59
C ILE A 101 -11.30 5.60 -0.28
N VAL A 102 -10.09 5.73 0.28
CA VAL A 102 -8.85 5.37 -0.42
C VAL A 102 -8.37 4.00 0.07
N LEU A 103 -8.62 2.97 -0.73
CA LEU A 103 -7.87 1.72 -0.66
C LEU A 103 -6.55 1.93 -1.38
N CYS A 104 -5.54 2.40 -0.66
CA CYS A 104 -4.21 2.55 -1.21
C CYS A 104 -3.46 1.22 -1.07
N SER A 105 -3.65 0.34 -2.05
CA SER A 105 -2.60 -0.58 -2.46
C SER A 105 -1.92 0.09 -3.66
N PHE A 106 -0.97 1.01 -3.42
CA PHE A 106 -0.30 1.68 -4.53
C PHE A 106 1.21 1.71 -4.40
N ILE A 107 1.78 1.27 -5.52
CA ILE A 107 3.15 1.36 -5.98
C ILE A 107 3.40 2.81 -6.37
N SER A 108 4.40 3.45 -5.75
CA SER A 108 4.95 4.69 -6.30
C SER A 108 5.75 4.43 -7.58
#